data_AF-A0A381W7W7-F1
#
_entry.id   AF-A0A381W7W7-F1
#
_cell.length_a   1.000
_cell.length_b   1.000
_cell.length_c   1.000
_cell.angle_alpha   90.00
_cell.angle_beta   90.00
_cell.angle_gamma   90.00
#
_symmetry.space_group_name_H-M   'P 1'
#
loop_
_entity.id
_entity.type
_entity.pdbx_description
1 polymer ?
#
loop_
_entity_poly.entity_id
_entity_poly.type
_entity_poly.pdbx_seq_one_letter_code
_entity_poly.pdbx_strand_id
1 'polypeptide(L)'
;MKYNYKLYYLYITIIISISQILYAGTYKWVRIGNVEMKVVDNTDQDQLSGSRAVYYYYDNYQSFHLYNAGWHLGTTDWVDETGTNWPVKVVGTATAGANENITMPIADDEGITLRQYRRYDPPTIQVDGDILNDPFPLSGDEVNPDKIPGTADLMMKSTVNTIMGVTLKQKVLAWSSADYDDFIIYDWTFINNGNTDDDDEIELPGQNLEDVYFMRM
;
A
#
# COMPACT_ATOMS: atom_id res chain seq x y z
N MET A 1 -27.14 3.48 45.01
CA MET A 1 -27.22 2.51 43.89
C MET A 1 -27.48 3.11 42.49
N LYS A 2 -27.73 4.43 42.31
CA LYS A 2 -27.99 5.04 40.98
C LYS A 2 -26.78 5.70 40.29
N TYR A 3 -25.66 5.91 41.00
CA TYR A 3 -24.47 6.59 40.46
C TYR A 3 -23.51 5.68 39.68
N ASN A 4 -23.51 4.37 39.94
CA ASN A 4 -22.57 3.43 39.30
C ASN A 4 -22.88 3.18 37.82
N TYR A 5 -24.15 3.29 37.41
CA TYR A 5 -24.54 3.08 36.01
C TYR A 5 -24.03 4.19 35.09
N LYS A 6 -24.04 5.46 35.55
CA LYS A 6 -23.53 6.59 34.74
C LYS A 6 -22.03 6.50 34.49
N LEU A 7 -21.28 6.01 35.48
CA LEU A 7 -19.84 5.79 35.34
C LEU A 7 -19.55 4.63 34.38
N TYR A 8 -20.36 3.56 34.42
CA TYR A 8 -20.26 2.42 33.52
C TYR A 8 -20.56 2.80 32.05
N TYR A 9 -21.59 3.61 31.81
CA TYR A 9 -21.86 4.14 30.47
C TYR A 9 -20.74 5.06 29.98
N LEU A 10 -20.15 5.88 30.85
CA LEU A 10 -18.99 6.70 30.48
C LEU A 10 -17.78 5.84 30.07
N TYR A 11 -17.48 4.76 30.80
CA TYR A 11 -16.40 3.84 30.44
C TYR A 11 -16.68 3.11 29.13
N ILE A 12 -17.91 2.65 28.89
CA ILE A 12 -18.30 2.03 27.61
C ILE A 12 -18.16 3.03 26.46
N THR A 13 -18.65 4.26 26.63
CA THR A 13 -18.54 5.29 25.59
C THR A 13 -17.06 5.65 25.32
N ILE A 14 -16.21 5.70 26.35
CA ILE A 14 -14.76 5.92 26.18
C ILE A 14 -14.12 4.74 25.44
N ILE A 15 -14.45 3.49 25.78
CA ILE A 15 -13.90 2.30 25.10
C ILE A 15 -14.33 2.26 23.62
N ILE A 16 -15.60 2.57 23.31
CA ILE A 16 -16.13 2.61 21.94
C ILE A 16 -15.55 3.80 21.14
N SER A 17 -15.24 4.93 21.80
CA SER A 17 -14.65 6.08 21.11
C SER A 17 -13.14 5.93 20.87
N ILE A 18 -12.43 5.13 21.67
CA ILE A 18 -11.01 4.81 21.44
C ILE A 18 -10.85 3.77 20.30
N SER A 19 -11.83 2.89 20.09
CA SER A 19 -11.73 1.87 19.03
C SER A 19 -11.87 2.42 17.61
N GLN A 20 -12.29 3.68 17.43
CA GLN A 20 -12.46 4.28 16.10
C GLN A 20 -11.18 4.91 15.51
N ILE A 21 -10.00 4.66 16.12
CA ILE A 21 -8.71 5.21 15.66
C ILE A 21 -7.78 4.11 15.09
N LEU A 22 -8.27 2.87 14.90
CA LEU A 22 -7.38 1.72 14.72
C LEU A 22 -6.97 1.33 13.29
N TYR A 23 -7.45 1.99 12.25
CA TYR A 23 -7.05 1.65 10.87
C TYR A 23 -6.37 2.86 10.22
N ALA A 24 -5.08 2.98 10.48
CA ALA A 24 -4.19 3.86 9.73
C ALA A 24 -3.35 2.99 8.79
N GLY A 25 -3.44 3.23 7.48
CA GLY A 25 -2.71 2.45 6.49
C GLY A 25 -1.20 2.41 6.73
N THR A 26 -0.60 1.26 6.44
CA THR A 26 0.84 1.05 6.65
C THR A 26 1.61 1.49 5.42
N TYR A 27 2.71 2.23 5.62
CA TYR A 27 3.62 2.56 4.54
C TYR A 27 5.08 2.35 4.94
N LYS A 28 5.93 2.16 3.93
CA LYS A 28 7.39 2.11 4.07
C LYS A 28 8.05 2.94 2.98
N TRP A 29 9.26 3.41 3.26
CA TRP A 29 10.06 4.16 2.29
C TRP A 29 11.07 3.23 1.62
N VAL A 30 11.04 3.17 0.29
CA VAL A 30 12.18 2.73 -0.50
C VAL A 30 13.16 3.89 -0.51
N ARG A 31 14.34 3.73 0.08
CA ARG A 31 15.45 4.69 0.07
C ARG A 31 16.73 3.95 -0.26
N ILE A 32 17.10 3.95 -1.53
CA ILE A 32 18.33 3.31 -2.00
C ILE A 32 18.94 4.12 -3.15
N GLY A 33 20.25 4.37 -3.08
CA GLY A 33 20.93 5.28 -4.00
C GLY A 33 20.25 6.66 -4.00
N ASN A 34 19.89 7.13 -5.20
CA ASN A 34 19.19 8.38 -5.43
C ASN A 34 17.66 8.22 -5.52
N VAL A 35 17.14 6.99 -5.38
CA VAL A 35 15.70 6.73 -5.45
C VAL A 35 15.09 6.74 -4.06
N GLU A 36 14.06 7.58 -3.92
CA GLU A 36 13.20 7.64 -2.76
C GLU A 36 11.73 7.60 -3.19
N MET A 37 10.99 6.60 -2.72
CA MET A 37 9.58 6.39 -3.01
C MET A 37 8.85 5.81 -1.80
N LYS A 38 7.63 6.27 -1.56
CA LYS A 38 6.76 5.68 -0.54
C LYS A 38 5.94 4.54 -1.15
N VAL A 39 5.87 3.42 -0.45
CA VAL A 39 5.01 2.28 -0.80
C VAL A 39 4.01 2.10 0.32
N VAL A 40 2.73 2.00 -0.04
CA VAL A 40 1.60 1.84 0.89
C VAL A 40 1.05 0.43 0.73
N ASP A 41 0.64 -0.18 1.84
CA ASP A 41 0.11 -1.55 1.90
C ASP A 41 -1.12 -1.75 1.02
N ASN A 42 -2.02 -0.77 1.01
CA ASN A 42 -3.24 -0.75 0.21
C ASN A 42 -3.01 -0.47 -1.29
N THR A 43 -1.75 -0.42 -1.74
CA THR A 43 -1.35 -0.12 -3.13
C THR A 43 -1.68 1.28 -3.62
N ASP A 44 -2.02 2.21 -2.73
CA ASP A 44 -2.17 3.63 -3.06
C ASP A 44 -0.80 4.26 -3.32
N GLN A 45 -0.57 4.74 -4.54
CA GLN A 45 0.56 5.61 -4.90
C GLN A 45 0.12 6.97 -5.46
N ASP A 46 -1.08 7.39 -5.09
CA ASP A 46 -1.78 8.60 -5.53
C ASP A 46 -1.44 9.83 -4.65
N GLN A 47 -2.00 10.99 -5.01
CA GLN A 47 -1.68 12.35 -4.55
C GLN A 47 -1.57 12.53 -3.04
N LEU A 48 -2.36 11.83 -2.21
CA LEU A 48 -2.36 12.09 -0.76
C LEU A 48 -1.64 11.01 0.07
N SER A 49 -1.54 9.78 -0.44
CA SER A 49 -0.97 8.66 0.33
C SER A 49 0.46 8.35 -0.11
N GLY A 50 0.68 8.09 -1.39
CA GLY A 50 1.98 7.65 -1.91
C GLY A 50 2.72 8.66 -2.79
N SER A 51 2.14 9.84 -3.03
CA SER A 51 2.81 10.88 -3.82
C SER A 51 4.08 11.42 -3.16
N ARG A 52 4.98 11.94 -4.01
CA ARG A 52 6.14 12.71 -3.58
C ARG A 52 6.10 14.09 -4.21
N ALA A 53 6.11 15.11 -3.35
CA ALA A 53 6.37 16.48 -3.75
C ALA A 53 7.88 16.72 -3.77
N VAL A 54 8.43 17.09 -4.92
CA VAL A 54 9.83 17.48 -5.08
C VAL A 54 9.88 18.94 -5.53
N TYR A 55 10.73 19.71 -4.86
CA TYR A 55 11.08 21.05 -5.31
C TYR A 55 12.43 20.99 -6.00
N TYR A 56 12.46 21.29 -7.30
CA TYR A 56 13.71 21.48 -8.01
C TYR A 56 14.19 22.91 -7.79
N TYR A 57 15.42 23.06 -7.30
CA TYR A 57 16.10 24.33 -7.15
C TYR A 57 17.35 24.34 -8.02
N TYR A 58 17.35 25.12 -9.10
CA TYR A 58 18.53 25.32 -9.94
C TYR A 58 18.48 26.72 -10.55
N ASP A 59 19.56 27.50 -10.49
CA ASP A 59 19.73 28.78 -11.19
C ASP A 59 18.48 29.70 -11.25
N ASN A 60 17.93 30.06 -10.09
CA ASN A 60 16.69 30.87 -9.93
C ASN A 60 15.40 30.23 -10.47
N TYR A 61 15.41 28.95 -10.83
CA TYR A 61 14.25 28.14 -11.14
C TYR A 61 13.84 27.35 -9.90
N GLN A 62 12.61 27.59 -9.44
CA GLN A 62 11.92 26.77 -8.45
C GLN A 62 10.66 26.21 -9.09
N SER A 63 10.59 24.88 -9.23
CA SER A 63 9.38 24.20 -9.72
C SER A 63 8.93 23.12 -8.74
N PHE A 64 7.63 23.10 -8.47
CA PHE A 64 6.97 22.07 -7.72
C PHE A 64 6.58 20.93 -8.67
N HIS A 65 7.10 19.74 -8.40
CA HIS A 65 6.74 18.52 -9.12
C HIS A 65 6.07 17.57 -8.15
N LEU A 66 4.84 17.18 -8.46
CA LEU A 66 4.12 16.14 -7.75
C LEU A 66 4.21 14.85 -8.58
N TYR A 67 4.82 13.82 -8.00
CA TYR A 67 4.80 12.48 -8.56
C TYR A 67 3.59 11.75 -8.01
N ASN A 68 2.73 11.31 -8.92
CA ASN A 68 1.52 10.53 -8.64
C ASN A 68 1.56 9.29 -9.52
N ALA A 69 1.33 8.11 -8.93
CA ALA A 69 1.30 6.84 -9.64
C ALA A 69 0.06 6.01 -9.27
N GLY A 70 -1.07 6.70 -9.02
CA GLY A 70 -2.36 6.09 -8.77
C GLY A 70 -2.82 5.20 -9.93
N TRP A 71 -3.76 4.31 -9.67
CA TRP A 71 -4.18 3.30 -10.65
C TRP A 71 -5.68 3.05 -10.64
N HIS A 72 -6.17 2.53 -11.75
CA HIS A 72 -7.56 2.14 -11.95
C HIS A 72 -7.64 0.82 -12.70
N LEU A 73 -8.68 0.06 -12.35
CA LEU A 73 -9.14 -1.13 -13.03
C LEU A 73 -10.61 -0.91 -13.41
N GLY A 74 -10.93 -1.05 -14.69
CA GLY A 74 -12.28 -0.90 -15.22
C GLY A 74 -12.77 -2.18 -15.89
N THR A 75 -14.08 -2.42 -15.84
CA THR A 75 -14.77 -3.53 -16.52
C THR A 75 -16.20 -3.11 -16.89
N THR A 76 -16.80 -3.81 -17.84
CA THR A 76 -18.21 -3.65 -18.25
C THR A 76 -19.09 -4.75 -17.67
N ASP A 77 -20.40 -4.49 -17.57
CA ASP A 77 -21.43 -5.45 -17.16
C ASP A 77 -21.12 -6.20 -15.85
N TRP A 78 -20.63 -5.46 -14.85
CA TRP A 78 -20.29 -6.02 -13.54
C TRP A 78 -21.52 -6.09 -12.64
N VAL A 79 -21.82 -7.27 -12.10
CA VAL A 79 -22.93 -7.48 -11.18
C VAL A 79 -22.41 -7.47 -9.74
N ASP A 80 -23.09 -6.76 -8.85
CA ASP A 80 -22.76 -6.78 -7.42
C ASP A 80 -23.48 -7.90 -6.65
N GLU A 81 -23.16 -8.04 -5.37
CA GLU A 81 -23.76 -9.03 -4.46
C GLU A 81 -25.29 -8.91 -4.32
N THR A 82 -25.84 -7.73 -4.59
CA THR A 82 -27.30 -7.52 -4.56
C THR A 82 -27.99 -7.97 -5.85
N GLY A 83 -27.21 -8.37 -6.87
CA GLY A 83 -27.68 -8.72 -8.20
C GLY A 83 -27.87 -7.49 -9.11
N THR A 84 -27.40 -6.31 -8.70
CA THR A 84 -27.49 -5.09 -9.51
C THR A 84 -26.40 -5.11 -10.57
N ASN A 85 -26.79 -4.96 -11.84
CA ASN A 85 -25.84 -4.78 -12.94
C ASN A 85 -25.36 -3.33 -13.01
N TRP A 86 -24.05 -3.15 -13.02
CA TRP A 86 -23.34 -1.90 -13.25
C TRP A 86 -22.75 -1.94 -14.66
N PRO A 87 -23.30 -1.17 -15.62
CA PRO A 87 -22.82 -1.20 -17.01
C PRO A 87 -21.32 -0.89 -17.14
N VAL A 88 -20.79 -0.07 -16.23
CA VAL A 88 -19.37 0.21 -16.08
C VAL A 88 -19.05 0.25 -14.60
N LYS A 89 -18.04 -0.50 -14.18
CA LYS A 89 -17.46 -0.47 -12.83
C LYS A 89 -15.99 -0.11 -12.93
N VAL A 90 -15.55 0.81 -12.08
CA VAL A 90 -14.14 1.20 -11.94
C VAL A 90 -13.76 1.11 -10.46
N VAL A 91 -12.58 0.56 -10.20
CA VAL A 91 -11.97 0.46 -8.87
C VAL A 91 -10.52 0.93 -8.93
N GLY A 92 -9.96 1.36 -7.80
CA GLY A 92 -8.55 1.75 -7.70
C GLY A 92 -8.35 3.01 -6.87
N THR A 93 -7.09 3.39 -6.69
CA THR A 93 -6.65 4.52 -5.86
C THR A 93 -6.36 5.73 -6.76
N ALA A 94 -7.44 6.43 -7.11
CA ALA A 94 -7.47 7.37 -8.23
C ALA A 94 -6.98 8.79 -7.93
N THR A 95 -7.61 9.44 -6.95
CA THR A 95 -7.37 10.82 -6.52
C THR A 95 -8.03 10.97 -5.14
N ALA A 96 -7.37 11.65 -4.21
CA ALA A 96 -7.85 12.00 -2.86
C ALA A 96 -7.59 11.00 -1.72
N GLY A 97 -6.60 10.12 -1.90
CA GLY A 97 -5.99 9.36 -0.81
C GLY A 97 -6.55 7.96 -0.58
N ALA A 98 -6.01 7.32 0.45
CA ALA A 98 -6.19 5.89 0.69
C ALA A 98 -7.63 5.62 1.12
N ASN A 99 -8.34 4.78 0.38
CA ASN A 99 -9.64 4.26 0.79
C ASN A 99 -9.57 2.74 0.93
N GLU A 100 -9.34 2.31 2.17
CA GLU A 100 -9.26 0.89 2.53
C GLU A 100 -10.61 0.16 2.46
N ASN A 101 -11.72 0.85 2.17
CA ASN A 101 -12.99 0.21 1.85
C ASN A 101 -13.14 -0.12 0.35
N ILE A 102 -12.17 0.27 -0.47
CA ILE A 102 -12.15 0.03 -1.93
C ILE A 102 -11.02 -0.92 -2.29
N THR A 103 -9.86 -0.73 -1.65
CA THR A 103 -8.67 -1.57 -1.77
C THR A 103 -8.25 -1.99 -0.36
N MET A 104 -8.70 -3.16 0.10
CA MET A 104 -8.46 -3.66 1.45
C MET A 104 -7.08 -4.33 1.54
N PRO A 105 -6.14 -3.87 2.39
CA PRO A 105 -4.91 -4.59 2.67
C PRO A 105 -5.17 -5.95 3.31
N ILE A 106 -4.55 -6.99 2.76
CA ILE A 106 -4.62 -8.34 3.31
C ILE A 106 -3.34 -8.62 4.09
N ALA A 107 -3.48 -8.80 5.40
CA ALA A 107 -2.39 -9.20 6.26
C ALA A 107 -2.00 -10.66 6.01
N ASP A 108 -0.71 -10.96 6.13
CA ASP A 108 -0.26 -12.35 6.17
C ASP A 108 -0.43 -12.99 7.56
N ASP A 109 0.02 -14.24 7.69
CA ASP A 109 -0.10 -15.05 8.91
C ASP A 109 0.50 -14.40 10.18
N GLU A 110 1.40 -13.41 10.03
CA GLU A 110 2.00 -12.66 11.15
C GLU A 110 1.29 -11.31 11.40
N GLY A 111 0.18 -11.04 10.71
CA GLY A 111 -0.56 -9.79 10.81
C GLY A 111 0.11 -8.63 10.06
N ILE A 112 0.99 -8.90 9.10
CA ILE A 112 1.74 -7.87 8.36
C ILE A 112 1.10 -7.64 6.98
N THR A 113 0.70 -6.41 6.69
CA THR A 113 0.11 -6.01 5.39
C THR A 113 1.16 -5.55 4.37
N LEU A 114 2.32 -5.09 4.84
CA LEU A 114 3.44 -4.63 4.01
C LEU A 114 4.77 -5.13 4.57
N ARG A 115 5.42 -6.03 3.82
CA ARG A 115 6.78 -6.51 4.13
C ARG A 115 7.83 -5.76 3.35
N GLN A 116 9.01 -5.62 3.94
CA GLN A 116 10.22 -5.13 3.28
C GLN A 116 11.36 -6.13 3.50
N TYR A 117 11.95 -6.57 2.40
CA TYR A 117 13.14 -7.40 2.38
C TYR A 117 14.30 -6.60 1.83
N ARG A 118 15.43 -6.64 2.52
CA ARG A 118 16.70 -6.08 2.06
C ARG A 118 17.68 -7.20 1.75
N ARG A 119 18.48 -7.02 0.70
CA ARG A 119 19.55 -7.95 0.33
C ARG A 119 20.73 -7.87 1.29
N TYR A 120 20.99 -6.68 1.81
CA TYR A 120 22.11 -6.36 2.68
C TYR A 120 21.63 -5.61 3.93
N ASP A 121 22.36 -5.77 5.04
CA ASP A 121 22.15 -4.96 6.23
C ASP A 121 22.34 -3.47 5.91
N PRO A 122 21.41 -2.59 6.34
CA PRO A 122 21.60 -1.16 6.19
C PRO A 122 22.79 -0.70 7.04
N PRO A 123 23.62 0.23 6.53
CA PRO A 123 24.76 0.73 7.29
C PRO A 123 24.29 1.55 8.51
N THR A 124 25.03 1.45 9.61
CA THR A 124 24.88 2.39 10.72
C THR A 124 25.64 3.68 10.40
N ILE A 125 24.92 4.81 10.38
CA ILE A 125 25.49 6.13 10.15
C ILE A 125 25.52 6.87 11.47
N GLN A 126 26.72 7.19 11.96
CA GLN A 126 26.92 7.92 13.21
C GLN A 126 27.69 9.21 12.94
N VAL A 127 27.18 10.34 13.44
CA VAL A 127 27.82 11.66 13.37
C VAL A 127 27.84 12.26 14.77
N ASP A 128 29.03 12.63 15.25
CA ASP A 128 29.24 13.21 16.59
C ASP A 128 28.65 12.40 17.76
N GLY A 129 28.51 11.09 17.57
CA GLY A 129 27.92 10.17 18.55
C GLY A 129 26.44 9.85 18.31
N ASP A 130 25.74 10.62 17.47
CA ASP A 130 24.33 10.43 17.18
C ASP A 130 24.11 9.53 15.95
N ILE A 131 23.14 8.61 16.05
CA ILE A 131 22.75 7.73 14.95
C ILE A 131 21.77 8.48 14.04
N LEU A 132 22.10 8.59 12.75
CA LEU A 132 21.34 9.34 11.76
C LEU A 132 20.67 8.48 10.69
N ASN A 133 20.94 7.17 10.64
CA ASN A 133 20.21 6.29 9.72
C ASN A 133 18.78 6.04 10.22
N ASP A 134 17.87 5.71 9.28
CA ASP A 134 16.53 5.28 9.62
C ASP A 134 16.57 4.04 10.54
N PRO A 135 15.66 3.94 11.52
CA PRO A 135 15.55 2.75 12.36
C PRO A 135 15.23 1.53 11.50
N PHE A 136 15.98 0.46 11.72
CA PHE A 136 15.78 -0.82 11.07
C PHE A 136 16.19 -1.95 12.03
N PRO A 137 15.45 -3.07 12.08
CA PRO A 137 14.20 -3.33 11.36
C PRO A 137 12.98 -2.65 12.01
N LEU A 138 11.98 -2.28 11.20
CA LEU A 138 10.62 -2.01 11.65
C LEU A 138 9.75 -3.29 11.55
N SER A 139 8.50 -3.24 12.01
CA SER A 139 7.56 -4.36 11.86
C SER A 139 7.43 -4.78 10.39
N GLY A 140 7.63 -6.07 10.09
CA GLY A 140 7.62 -6.59 8.71
C GLY A 140 8.89 -6.37 7.90
N ASP A 141 9.96 -5.83 8.51
CA ASP A 141 11.26 -5.68 7.85
C ASP A 141 12.21 -6.85 8.16
N GLU A 142 12.95 -7.29 7.15
CA GLU A 142 13.94 -8.36 7.29
C GLU A 142 15.11 -8.16 6.31
N VAL A 143 16.32 -8.57 6.69
CA VAL A 143 17.42 -8.80 5.75
C VAL A 143 17.33 -10.25 5.31
N ASN A 144 16.80 -10.48 4.11
CA ASN A 144 16.58 -11.82 3.58
C ASN A 144 16.72 -11.82 2.04
N PRO A 145 17.95 -12.05 1.52
CA PRO A 145 18.21 -12.04 0.09
C PRO A 145 17.48 -13.15 -0.67
N ASP A 146 17.13 -14.26 -0.01
CA ASP A 146 16.45 -15.40 -0.64
C ASP A 146 14.99 -15.09 -0.97
N LYS A 147 14.38 -14.11 -0.28
CA LYS A 147 13.02 -13.64 -0.57
C LYS A 147 12.98 -12.68 -1.76
N ILE A 148 14.12 -12.12 -2.18
CA ILE A 148 14.19 -11.10 -3.21
C ILE A 148 14.50 -11.75 -4.57
N PRO A 149 13.58 -11.68 -5.55
CA PRO A 149 13.82 -12.26 -6.87
C PRO A 149 14.91 -11.49 -7.62
N GLY A 150 15.74 -12.22 -8.37
CA GLY A 150 16.77 -11.65 -9.22
C GLY A 150 17.85 -10.91 -8.43
N THR A 151 18.21 -9.72 -8.89
CA THR A 151 19.34 -8.91 -8.37
C THR A 151 18.91 -7.65 -7.64
N ALA A 152 17.61 -7.47 -7.36
CA ALA A 152 17.14 -6.29 -6.64
C ALA A 152 17.77 -6.23 -5.25
N ASP A 153 18.06 -5.02 -4.77
CA ASP A 153 18.66 -4.77 -3.47
C ASP A 153 17.61 -4.69 -2.36
N LEU A 154 16.39 -4.29 -2.72
CA LEU A 154 15.25 -4.17 -1.84
C LEU A 154 13.99 -4.64 -2.56
N MET A 155 13.14 -5.38 -1.85
CA MET A 155 11.79 -5.73 -2.29
C MET A 155 10.79 -5.37 -1.21
N MET A 156 9.68 -4.75 -1.59
CA MET A 156 8.48 -4.68 -0.75
C MET A 156 7.37 -5.54 -1.34
N LYS A 157 6.52 -6.08 -0.48
CA LYS A 157 5.37 -6.90 -0.88
C LYS A 157 4.13 -6.51 -0.09
N SER A 158 3.01 -6.32 -0.79
CA SER A 158 1.68 -6.20 -0.20
C SER A 158 0.64 -6.92 -1.06
N THR A 159 -0.51 -7.22 -0.47
CA THR A 159 -1.66 -7.81 -1.15
C THR A 159 -2.89 -7.00 -0.80
N VAL A 160 -3.75 -6.75 -1.76
CA VAL A 160 -5.07 -6.16 -1.52
C VAL A 160 -6.16 -6.94 -2.20
N ASN A 161 -7.34 -6.97 -1.60
CA ASN A 161 -8.57 -7.26 -2.31
C ASN A 161 -9.25 -5.95 -2.73
N THR A 162 -10.11 -6.05 -3.73
CA THR A 162 -10.81 -4.88 -4.27
C THR A 162 -12.30 -5.17 -4.30
N ILE A 163 -13.12 -4.14 -4.13
CA ILE A 163 -14.59 -4.24 -4.25
C ILE A 163 -15.11 -4.67 -5.64
N MET A 164 -14.21 -4.98 -6.58
CA MET A 164 -14.55 -5.55 -7.89
C MET A 164 -14.44 -7.09 -7.90
N GLY A 165 -13.87 -7.71 -6.86
CA GLY A 165 -13.60 -9.15 -6.82
C GLY A 165 -12.19 -9.53 -7.31
N VAL A 166 -11.25 -8.58 -7.28
CA VAL A 166 -9.87 -8.80 -7.77
C VAL A 166 -8.88 -8.65 -6.64
N THR A 167 -8.09 -9.69 -6.41
CA THR A 167 -6.90 -9.61 -5.57
C THR A 167 -5.71 -9.08 -6.38
N LEU A 168 -5.09 -8.01 -5.91
CA LEU A 168 -3.84 -7.47 -6.44
C LEU A 168 -2.68 -7.83 -5.51
N LYS A 169 -1.73 -8.61 -6.02
CA LYS A 169 -0.43 -8.87 -5.38
C LYS A 169 0.61 -7.92 -5.94
N GLN A 170 1.15 -7.06 -5.09
CA GLN A 170 2.19 -6.09 -5.44
C GLN A 170 3.56 -6.55 -4.96
N LYS A 171 4.56 -6.43 -5.83
CA LYS A 171 5.98 -6.36 -5.46
C LYS A 171 6.57 -5.06 -5.97
N VAL A 172 7.32 -4.38 -5.10
CA VAL A 172 8.09 -3.18 -5.47
C VAL A 172 9.56 -3.51 -5.31
N LEU A 173 10.29 -3.57 -6.42
CA LEU A 173 11.69 -3.96 -6.49
C LEU A 173 12.54 -2.72 -6.77
N ALA A 174 13.64 -2.54 -6.04
CA ALA A 174 14.54 -1.41 -6.22
C ALA A 174 15.98 -1.88 -6.43
N TRP A 175 16.68 -1.18 -7.32
CA TRP A 175 18.09 -1.40 -7.62
C TRP A 175 18.86 -0.10 -7.42
N SER A 176 20.06 -0.23 -6.86
CA SER A 176 21.07 0.82 -6.92
C SER A 176 22.42 0.24 -7.30
N SER A 177 23.05 0.84 -8.31
CA SER A 177 24.31 0.36 -8.87
C SER A 177 25.18 1.51 -9.31
N ALA A 178 26.49 1.29 -9.31
CA ALA A 178 27.44 2.22 -9.94
C ALA A 178 27.42 2.14 -11.47
N ASP A 179 26.88 1.05 -12.03
CA ASP A 179 26.95 0.75 -13.46
C ASP A 179 25.73 1.26 -14.25
N TYR A 180 24.65 1.66 -13.57
CA TYR A 180 23.41 2.13 -14.17
C TYR A 180 22.61 3.01 -13.19
N ASP A 181 21.68 3.81 -13.71
CA ASP A 181 20.82 4.67 -12.91
C ASP A 181 19.97 3.86 -11.92
N ASP A 182 19.76 4.39 -10.71
CA ASP A 182 18.90 3.77 -9.71
C ASP A 182 17.44 3.75 -10.20
N PHE A 183 16.73 2.62 -10.05
CA PHE A 183 15.35 2.50 -10.51
C PHE A 183 14.47 1.60 -9.63
N ILE A 184 13.16 1.77 -9.77
CA ILE A 184 12.13 0.92 -9.15
C ILE A 184 11.29 0.26 -10.24
N ILE A 185 10.93 -1.00 -10.03
CA ILE A 185 9.93 -1.74 -10.81
C ILE A 185 8.77 -2.13 -9.90
N TYR A 186 7.55 -1.83 -10.34
CA TYR A 186 6.31 -2.35 -9.76
C TYR A 186 5.87 -3.58 -10.55
N ASP A 187 5.89 -4.74 -9.91
CA ASP A 187 5.38 -6.01 -10.45
C ASP A 187 4.03 -6.30 -9.79
N TRP A 188 2.97 -6.26 -10.61
CA TRP A 188 1.58 -6.40 -10.19
C TRP A 188 0.97 -7.65 -10.82
N THR A 189 0.41 -8.50 -9.98
CA THR A 189 -0.38 -9.66 -10.40
C THR A 189 -1.82 -9.48 -9.94
N PHE A 190 -2.74 -9.36 -10.91
CA PHE A 190 -4.18 -9.28 -10.68
C PHE A 190 -4.79 -10.68 -10.80
N ILE A 191 -5.64 -11.03 -9.84
CA ILE A 191 -6.30 -12.34 -9.76
C ILE A 191 -7.80 -12.08 -9.58
N ASN A 192 -8.59 -12.38 -10.62
CA ASN A 192 -10.04 -12.37 -10.50
C ASN A 192 -10.49 -13.64 -9.76
N ASN A 193 -10.81 -13.50 -8.48
CA ASN A 193 -11.26 -14.58 -7.61
C ASN A 193 -12.65 -14.33 -6.99
N GLY A 194 -13.22 -13.13 -7.19
CA GLY A 194 -14.53 -12.77 -6.71
C GLY A 194 -14.58 -12.33 -5.24
N ASN A 195 -13.43 -12.19 -4.56
CA ASN A 195 -13.37 -11.71 -3.18
C ASN A 195 -13.33 -10.17 -3.15
N THR A 196 -14.28 -9.58 -2.45
CA THR A 196 -14.57 -8.15 -2.46
C THR A 196 -14.21 -7.42 -1.17
N ASP A 197 -13.77 -8.13 -0.13
CA ASP A 197 -13.43 -7.58 1.18
C ASP A 197 -12.14 -8.17 1.78
N ASP A 198 -11.96 -8.08 3.10
CA ASP A 198 -10.74 -8.48 3.81
C ASP A 198 -10.81 -9.87 4.48
N ASP A 199 -11.86 -10.65 4.23
CA ASP A 199 -11.99 -12.00 4.76
C ASP A 199 -11.79 -13.11 3.70
N ASP A 200 -11.95 -14.37 4.10
CA ASP A 200 -11.70 -15.55 3.24
C ASP A 200 -12.96 -15.99 2.44
N GLU A 201 -14.14 -15.44 2.74
CA GLU A 201 -15.37 -15.69 1.99
C GLU A 201 -15.25 -15.14 0.56
N ILE A 202 -16.06 -15.69 -0.35
CA ILE A 202 -16.06 -15.28 -1.76
C ILE A 202 -17.47 -14.81 -2.11
N GLU A 203 -17.61 -13.51 -2.34
CA GLU A 203 -18.92 -12.88 -2.52
C GLU A 203 -19.41 -13.01 -3.97
N LEU A 204 -18.49 -13.00 -4.94
CA LEU A 204 -18.78 -13.06 -6.38
C LEU A 204 -18.20 -14.31 -7.05
N PRO A 205 -18.60 -15.53 -6.64
CA PRO A 205 -18.00 -16.76 -7.13
C PRO A 205 -18.27 -16.97 -8.62
N GLY A 206 -17.20 -17.10 -9.41
CA GLY A 206 -17.26 -17.42 -10.84
C GLY A 206 -17.67 -16.26 -11.76
N GLN A 207 -17.71 -15.03 -11.24
CA GLN A 207 -17.94 -13.84 -12.05
C GLN A 207 -16.73 -13.54 -12.93
N ASN A 208 -16.93 -13.49 -14.24
CA ASN A 208 -15.91 -13.02 -15.18
C ASN A 208 -15.97 -11.50 -15.30
N LEU A 209 -14.81 -10.87 -15.48
CA LEU A 209 -14.70 -9.45 -15.78
C LEU A 209 -14.55 -9.30 -17.31
N GLU A 210 -15.45 -8.52 -17.90
CA GLU A 210 -15.49 -8.26 -19.34
C GLU A 210 -14.81 -6.92 -19.67
N ASP A 211 -14.19 -6.84 -20.85
CA ASP A 211 -13.51 -5.64 -21.37
C ASP A 211 -12.63 -4.93 -20.34
N VAL A 212 -11.69 -5.67 -19.75
CA VAL A 212 -10.88 -5.17 -18.63
C VAL A 212 -9.84 -4.14 -19.09
N TYR A 213 -9.85 -2.96 -18.46
CA TYR A 213 -8.88 -1.89 -18.68
C TYR A 213 -8.07 -1.59 -17.43
N PHE A 214 -6.77 -1.41 -17.64
CA PHE A 214 -5.83 -0.96 -16.60
C PHE A 214 -5.31 0.41 -16.95
N MET A 215 -5.32 1.32 -15.99
CA MET A 215 -4.68 2.62 -16.09
C MET A 215 -3.77 2.83 -14.90
N ARG A 216 -2.54 3.26 -15.16
CA ARG A 216 -1.63 3.78 -14.14
C ARG A 216 -1.21 5.17 -14.59
N MET A 217 -1.29 6.14 -13.68
CA MET A 217 -0.91 7.54 -13.93
C MET A 217 0.60 7.75 -13.75
#